data_AF-A0AAU2Z4Q3-F1
#
_entry.id   AF-A0AAU2Z4Q3-F1
#
_cell.length_a   1.000
_cell.length_b   1.000
_cell.length_c   1.000
_cell.angle_alpha   90.00
_cell.angle_beta   90.00
_cell.angle_gamma   90.00
#
_symmetry.space_group_name_H-M   'P 1'
#
loop_
_entity.id
_entity.type
_entity.pdbx_description
1 polymer ?
#
loop_
_entity_poly.entity_id
_entity_poly.type
_entity_poly.pdbx_seq_one_letter_code
_entity_poly.pdbx_strand_id
1 'polypeptide(L)' 'MALFKKRTVGKPGEWYYCLEHKKVEEGPDCPGKDRFGPYTSRAEAQRAMEIARERNLEWETDPKWHDATGAAPGPDED' A
#
# COMPACT_ATOMS: atom_id res chain seq x y z
N MET A 1 19.92 4.45 -28.08
CA MET A 1 18.68 3.64 -28.12
C MET A 1 17.96 3.82 -26.80
N ALA A 2 16.72 4.32 -26.80
CA ALA A 2 15.93 4.45 -25.58
C ALA A 2 15.36 3.08 -25.19
N LEU A 3 16.19 2.30 -24.48
CA LEU A 3 15.83 1.01 -23.91
C LEU A 3 14.86 1.26 -22.74
N PHE A 4 13.63 0.77 -22.91
CA PHE A 4 12.58 0.59 -21.90
C PHE A 4 11.90 1.86 -21.37
N LYS A 5 10.86 2.31 -22.07
CA LYS A 5 9.75 3.05 -21.45
C LYS A 5 8.41 2.60 -22.03
N LYS A 6 8.11 1.31 -21.86
CA LYS A 6 6.71 0.87 -21.88
C LYS A 6 6.06 1.41 -20.60
N ARG A 7 5.54 2.64 -20.64
CA ARG A 7 4.54 3.05 -19.65
C ARG A 7 3.37 2.12 -19.87
N THR A 8 3.14 1.19 -18.94
CA THR A 8 1.93 0.38 -18.95
C THR A 8 0.77 1.34 -18.67
N VAL A 9 0.21 1.91 -19.74
CA VAL A 9 -1.07 2.63 -19.66
C VAL A 9 -2.07 1.58 -19.17
N GLY A 10 -2.57 1.77 -17.96
CA GLY A 10 -3.57 0.89 -17.36
C GLY A 10 -4.73 0.78 -18.34
N LYS A 11 -5.17 -0.46 -18.59
CA LYS A 11 -6.25 -0.68 -19.56
C LYS A 11 -7.51 0.01 -19.03
N PRO A 12 -8.37 0.56 -19.91
CA PRO A 12 -9.66 1.09 -19.47
C PRO A 12 -10.42 0.01 -18.70
N GLY A 13 -10.90 0.35 -17.50
CA GLY A 13 -11.50 -0.59 -16.55
C GLY A 13 -10.56 -1.12 -15.46
N GLU A 14 -9.27 -0.77 -15.47
CA GLU A 14 -8.36 -1.04 -14.35
C GLU A 14 -8.35 0.11 -13.34
N TRP A 15 -8.68 -0.23 -12.10
CA TRP A 15 -8.72 0.70 -10.98
C TRP A 15 -7.54 0.49 -10.05
N TYR A 16 -7.00 1.59 -9.55
CA TYR A 16 -5.87 1.56 -8.65
C TYR A 16 -6.10 2.48 -7.46
N TYR A 17 -5.52 2.15 -6.33
CA TYR A 17 -5.45 3.05 -5.18
C TYR A 17 -4.07 3.68 -5.09
N CYS A 18 -3.99 5.01 -5.08
CA CYS A 18 -2.74 5.74 -4.87
C CYS A 18 -2.49 5.92 -3.36
N LEU A 19 -1.35 5.40 -2.87
CA LEU A 19 -0.96 5.40 -1.47
C LEU A 19 -0.57 6.81 -0.96
N GLU A 20 -0.01 7.66 -1.83
CA GLU A 20 0.29 9.05 -1.49
C GLU A 20 -0.99 9.88 -1.35
N HIS A 21 -1.82 9.88 -2.38
CA HIS A 21 -3.02 10.73 -2.44
C HIS A 21 -4.23 10.12 -1.73
N LYS A 22 -4.13 8.87 -1.27
CA LYS A 22 -5.18 8.11 -0.59
C LYS A 22 -6.52 8.07 -1.35
N LYS A 23 -6.45 8.02 -2.68
CA LYS A 23 -7.62 8.03 -3.59
C LYS A 23 -7.58 6.88 -4.59
N VAL A 24 -8.77 6.49 -5.04
CA VAL A 24 -8.95 5.55 -6.14
C VAL A 24 -8.93 6.30 -7.48
N GLU A 25 -8.14 5.82 -8.42
CA GLU A 25 -7.91 6.41 -9.74
C GLU A 25 -8.09 5.37 -10.85
N GLU A 26 -8.61 5.80 -12.00
CA GLU A 26 -8.72 4.98 -13.19
C GLU A 26 -7.42 5.13 -13.99
N GLY A 27 -6.64 4.06 -14.09
CA GLY A 27 -5.34 4.08 -14.77
C GLY A 27 -4.12 4.56 -13.95
N PRO A 28 -2.93 4.64 -14.57
CA PRO A 28 -1.64 4.93 -13.93
C PRO A 28 -1.37 6.44 -13.88
N ASP A 29 -2.08 7.17 -13.03
CA ASP A 29 -1.78 8.58 -12.75
C ASP A 29 -0.55 8.70 -11.83
N CYS A 30 -0.55 7.95 -10.72
CA CYS A 30 0.59 7.84 -9.80
C CYS A 30 1.68 6.85 -10.30
N PRO A 31 2.96 7.05 -9.89
CA PRO A 31 4.03 6.08 -10.11
C PRO A 31 3.65 4.69 -9.57
N GLY A 32 4.11 3.64 -10.25
CA GLY A 32 3.77 2.26 -9.87
C GLY A 32 4.18 1.87 -8.44
N LYS A 33 5.19 2.54 -7.86
CA LYS A 33 5.62 2.34 -6.46
C LYS A 33 4.58 2.78 -5.43
N ASP A 34 3.75 3.77 -5.77
CA ASP A 34 2.78 4.37 -4.86
C ASP A 34 1.37 3.86 -5.15
N ARG A 35 1.25 2.68 -5.78
CA ARG A 35 0.01 2.20 -6.36
C ARG A 35 -0.33 0.78 -5.93
N PHE A 36 -1.55 0.58 -5.45
CA PHE A 36 -2.11 -0.71 -5.08
C PHE A 36 -3.22 -1.11 -6.07
N GLY A 37 -3.11 -2.30 -6.67
CA GLY A 37 -4.00 -2.77 -7.75
C GLY A 37 -3.20 -3.44 -8.88
N PRO A 38 -3.83 -3.93 -9.96
CA PRO A 38 -5.13 -3.51 -10.52
C PRO A 38 -6.36 -4.17 -9.88
N TYR A 39 -7.44 -3.39 -9.77
CA TYR A 39 -8.77 -3.84 -9.36
C TYR A 39 -9.77 -3.73 -10.49
N THR A 40 -10.80 -4.58 -10.49
CA THR A 40 -11.81 -4.61 -11.56
C THR A 40 -12.82 -3.46 -11.47
N SER A 41 -12.92 -2.83 -10.29
CA SER A 41 -13.84 -1.71 -10.06
C SER A 41 -13.30 -0.73 -9.03
N ARG A 42 -13.80 0.51 -9.09
CA ARG A 42 -13.50 1.56 -8.11
C ARG A 42 -13.83 1.13 -6.67
N ALA A 43 -14.98 0.48 -6.50
CA ALA A 43 -15.47 0.04 -5.20
C ALA A 43 -14.57 -1.07 -4.61
N GLU A 44 -14.08 -1.97 -5.44
CA GLU A 44 -13.13 -3.01 -5.02
C GLU A 44 -11.81 -2.40 -4.56
N ALA A 45 -11.25 -1.44 -5.31
CA ALA A 45 -10.04 -0.73 -4.90
C ALA A 45 -10.19 -0.02 -3.55
N GLN A 46 -11.34 0.62 -3.31
CA GLN A 46 -11.63 1.27 -2.04
C GLN A 46 -11.75 0.26 -0.90
N ARG A 47 -12.52 -0.82 -1.09
CA ARG A 47 -12.71 -1.88 -0.09
C ARG A 47 -11.42 -2.61 0.24
N ALA A 48 -10.57 -2.89 -0.76
CA ALA A 48 -9.30 -3.56 -0.54
C ALA A 48 -8.41 -2.77 0.44
N MET A 49 -8.40 -1.44 0.32
CA MET A 49 -7.63 -0.58 1.23
C MET A 49 -8.26 -0.44 2.62
N GLU A 50 -9.59 -0.49 2.71
CA GLU A 50 -10.30 -0.52 3.98
C GLU A 50 -9.97 -1.79 4.76
N ILE A 51 -10.03 -2.96 4.10
CA ILE A 51 -9.64 -4.25 4.67
C ILE A 51 -8.15 -4.25 5.05
N ALA A 52 -7.28 -3.72 4.19
CA ALA A 52 -5.85 -3.63 4.50
C ALA A 52 -5.62 -2.80 5.77
N ARG A 53 -6.34 -1.69 5.94
CA ARG A 53 -6.26 -0.86 7.14
C ARG A 53 -6.75 -1.60 8.39
N GLU A 54 -7.89 -2.29 8.28
CA GLU A 54 -8.45 -3.09 9.38
C GLU A 54 -7.46 -4.17 9.83
N ARG A 55 -6.93 -4.95 8.90
CA ARG A 55 -5.94 -6.00 9.19
C ARG A 55 -4.63 -5.45 9.75
N ASN A 56 -4.19 -4.29 9.27
CA ASN A 56 -3.02 -3.61 9.83
C ASN A 56 -3.29 -3.23 11.30
N LEU A 57 -4.48 -2.74 11.63
CA LEU A 57 -4.85 -2.43 13.02
C LEU A 57 -4.91 -3.69 13.89
N GLU A 58 -5.45 -4.80 13.37
CA GLU A 58 -5.43 -6.08 14.06
C GLU A 58 -4.00 -6.54 14.35
N TRP A 59 -3.09 -6.41 13.38
CA TRP A 59 -1.68 -6.77 13.56
C TRP A 59 -0.95 -5.85 14.54
N GLU A 60 -1.19 -4.54 14.50
CA GLU A 60 -0.61 -3.54 15.41
C GLU A 60 -1.15 -3.63 16.85
N THR A 61 -2.13 -4.48 17.12
CA THR A 61 -2.71 -4.68 18.45
C THR A 61 -2.63 -6.12 18.94
N ASP A 62 -2.09 -7.03 18.11
CA ASP A 62 -2.03 -8.44 18.44
C ASP A 62 -0.86 -8.72 19.41
N PRO A 63 -1.14 -9.14 20.66
CA PRO A 63 -0.12 -9.37 21.67
C PRO A 63 0.92 -10.42 21.25
N LYS A 64 0.54 -11.39 20.40
CA LYS A 64 1.45 -12.42 19.86
C LYS A 64 2.60 -11.83 19.04
N TRP A 65 2.39 -10.67 18.43
CA TRP A 65 3.39 -9.98 17.62
C TRP A 65 4.06 -8.82 18.38
N HIS A 66 3.55 -8.47 19.56
CA HIS A 66 4.10 -7.45 20.46
C HIS A 66 4.92 -8.02 21.64
N ASP A 67 5.25 -9.31 21.61
CA ASP A 67 6.19 -9.92 22.55
C ASP A 67 7.63 -9.42 22.27
N ALA A 68 8.04 -8.34 22.96
CA ALA A 68 9.39 -7.73 23.04
C ALA A 68 9.63 -6.38 22.33
N THR A 69 8.91 -5.33 22.74
CA THR A 69 9.45 -3.94 22.64
C THR A 69 9.28 -3.17 23.96
N GLY A 70 9.63 -3.84 25.06
CA GLY A 70 9.92 -3.23 26.36
C GLY A 70 11.41 -3.19 26.69
N ALA A 71 12.29 -3.66 25.80
CA ALA A 71 13.72 -3.43 25.93
C ALA A 71 14.03 -2.13 25.17
N ALA A 72 14.01 -1.02 25.91
CA ALA A 72 14.65 0.21 25.50
C ALA A 72 16.06 -0.11 24.93
N PRO A 73 16.58 0.68 23.96
CA PRO A 73 18.01 0.63 23.69
C PRO A 73 18.70 0.82 25.04
N GLY A 74 19.45 -0.19 25.48
CA GLY A 74 20.29 -0.05 26.66
C GLY A 74 21.13 1.21 26.46
N PRO A 75 21.38 1.99 27.54
CA PRO A 75 22.25 3.15 27.41
C PRO A 75 23.55 2.67 26.79
N ASP A 76 23.96 3.32 25.72
CA ASP A 76 25.31 3.27 25.23
C ASP A 76 26.26 3.54 26.41
N GLU A 77 26.83 2.48 26.97
CA GLU A 77 27.98 2.57 27.87
C GLU A 77 29.24 2.62 27.00
N ASP A 78 29.77 3.85 26.88
CA ASP A 78 31.14 4.32 26.51
C ASP A 78 31.80 3.79 25.22
#